data_AF-A0A5N9ALB7-F1
#
_entry.id   AF-A0A5N9ALB7-F1
#
_cell.length_a   1.000
_cell.length_b   1.000
_cell.length_c   1.000
_cell.angle_alpha   90.00
_cell.angle_beta   90.00
_cell.angle_gamma   90.00
#
_symmetry.space_group_name_H-M   'P 1'
#
loop_
_entity.id
_entity.type
_entity.pdbx_description
1 polymer ?
#
loop_
_entity_poly.entity_id
_entity_poly.type
_entity_poly.pdbx_seq_one_letter_code
_entity_poly.pdbx_strand_id
1 'polypeptide(L)'
;MGNGIDIKHGVGDTKLDIKCEHQSGILYVVPAEASWVCNPDHIYAHAIAGFLRELVSLEDSKVRELMQRWGLYYRSRPVDD
;
A
#
# COMPACT_ATOMS: atom_id res chain seq x y z
N MET A 1 12.22 -15.55 -10.25
CA MET A 1 11.50 -14.46 -9.55
C MET A 1 10.63 -13.77 -10.58
N GLY A 2 9.31 -13.75 -10.38
CA GLY A 2 8.37 -13.22 -11.37
C GLY A 2 8.31 -11.69 -11.35
N ASN A 3 8.02 -11.09 -12.50
CA ASN A 3 7.58 -9.70 -12.58
C ASN A 3 6.16 -9.60 -11.99
N GLY A 4 5.85 -8.53 -11.25
CA GLY A 4 4.58 -8.32 -10.57
C GLY A 4 4.74 -7.78 -9.14
N ILE A 5 3.75 -8.07 -8.31
CA ILE A 5 3.76 -7.78 -6.87
C ILE A 5 3.74 -9.12 -6.14
N ASP A 6 4.76 -9.37 -5.33
CA ASP A 6 4.90 -10.58 -4.50
C ASP A 6 4.84 -10.19 -3.01
N ILE A 7 3.99 -10.85 -2.24
CA ILE A 7 3.78 -10.56 -0.81
C ILE A 7 4.47 -11.64 0.01
N LYS A 8 5.44 -11.23 0.82
CA LYS A 8 6.21 -12.11 1.70
C LYS A 8 5.90 -11.76 3.14
N HIS A 9 5.35 -12.72 3.86
CA HIS A 9 5.10 -12.61 5.29
C HIS A 9 6.36 -12.97 6.07
N GLY A 10 6.84 -12.04 6.90
CA GLY A 10 7.87 -12.27 7.90
C GLY A 10 7.28 -12.31 9.31
N VAL A 11 8.11 -12.62 10.30
CA VAL A 11 7.67 -12.59 11.70
C VAL A 11 7.59 -11.14 12.15
N GLY A 12 6.38 -10.58 12.14
CA GLY A 12 6.11 -9.20 12.60
C GLY A 12 6.22 -8.12 11.52
N ASP A 13 6.52 -8.48 10.28
CA ASP A 13 6.56 -7.57 9.13
C ASP A 13 6.01 -8.22 7.86
N THR A 14 5.53 -7.41 6.92
CA THR A 14 5.18 -7.85 5.57
C THR A 14 6.02 -7.09 4.56
N LYS A 15 6.63 -7.83 3.64
CA LYS A 15 7.43 -7.27 2.54
C LYS A 15 6.71 -7.47 1.22
N LEU A 16 6.48 -6.39 0.49
CA LEU A 16 5.96 -6.43 -0.88
C LEU A 16 7.10 -6.14 -1.85
N ASP A 17 7.51 -7.15 -2.61
CA ASP A 17 8.46 -7.00 -3.71
C ASP A 17 7.67 -6.59 -4.97
N ILE A 18 7.92 -5.37 -5.48
CA ILE A 18 7.21 -4.79 -6.64
C ILE A 18 8.22 -4.60 -7.76
N LYS A 19 8.15 -5.41 -8.82
CA LYS A 19 9.20 -5.42 -9.86
C LYS A 19 8.69 -5.73 -11.26
N CYS A 20 9.28 -5.09 -12.26
CA CYS A 20 9.26 -5.46 -13.67
C CYS A 20 10.64 -5.25 -14.32
N GLU A 21 10.73 -5.42 -15.65
CA GLU A 21 11.94 -5.16 -16.44
C GLU A 21 12.46 -3.71 -16.29
N HIS A 22 11.57 -2.75 -16.02
CA HIS A 22 11.88 -1.31 -16.05
C HIS A 22 11.98 -0.66 -14.66
N GLN A 23 11.45 -1.30 -13.61
CA GLN A 23 11.36 -0.72 -12.27
C GLN A 23 11.33 -1.78 -11.19
N SER A 24 11.93 -1.51 -10.04
CA SER A 24 11.99 -2.42 -8.90
C SER A 24 11.93 -1.62 -7.60
N GLY A 25 11.17 -2.11 -6.63
CA GLY A 25 11.04 -1.53 -5.30
C GLY A 25 10.61 -2.57 -4.27
N ILE A 26 10.81 -2.22 -3.00
CA ILE A 26 10.38 -3.03 -1.86
C ILE A 26 9.59 -2.11 -0.94
N LEU A 27 8.38 -2.53 -0.56
CA LEU A 27 7.59 -1.87 0.47
C LEU A 27 7.58 -2.76 1.72
N TYR A 28 8.12 -2.23 2.82
CA TYR A 28 8.02 -2.84 4.13
C TYR A 28 6.80 -2.29 4.86
N VAL A 29 5.97 -3.19 5.37
CA VAL A 29 4.85 -2.87 6.24
C VAL A 29 5.14 -3.45 7.62
N VAL A 30 5.25 -2.56 8.60
CA VAL A 30 5.46 -2.91 10.00
C VAL A 30 4.30 -2.36 10.84
N PRO A 31 4.04 -2.94 12.03
CA PRO A 31 3.06 -2.38 12.95
C PRO A 31 3.32 -0.92 13.31
N ALA A 32 2.28 -0.10 13.25
CA ALA A 32 2.31 1.33 13.55
C ALA A 32 0.99 1.78 14.20
N GLU A 33 0.92 3.02 14.68
CA GLU A 33 -0.25 3.52 15.44
C GLU A 33 -1.57 3.45 14.68
N ALA A 34 -1.57 3.60 13.36
CA ALA A 34 -2.77 3.49 12.55
C ALA A 34 -3.14 2.04 12.17
N SER A 35 -2.25 1.07 12.42
CA SER A 35 -2.37 -0.32 11.94
C SER A 35 -2.29 -1.40 13.02
N TRP A 36 -1.97 -1.05 14.27
CA TRP A 36 -1.79 -2.02 15.36
C TRP A 36 -3.04 -2.85 15.70
N VAL A 37 -4.23 -2.32 15.38
CA VAL A 37 -5.52 -2.98 15.65
C VAL A 37 -5.84 -4.10 14.65
N CYS A 38 -5.12 -4.18 13.52
CA CYS A 38 -5.38 -5.16 12.49
C CYS A 38 -4.74 -6.52 12.84
N ASN A 39 -5.33 -7.61 12.34
CA ASN A 39 -4.70 -8.92 12.36
C ASN A 39 -3.30 -8.82 11.70
N PRO A 40 -2.22 -9.32 12.33
CA PRO A 40 -0.87 -9.34 11.74
C PRO A 40 -0.82 -9.90 10.32
N ASP A 41 -1.65 -10.90 10.01
CA ASP A 41 -1.71 -11.54 8.69
C ASP A 41 -2.34 -10.64 7.60
N HIS A 42 -2.95 -9.52 7.99
CA HIS A 42 -3.64 -8.58 7.10
C HIS A 42 -3.17 -7.12 7.26
N ILE A 43 -2.12 -6.90 8.05
CA ILE A 43 -1.67 -5.55 8.40
C ILE A 43 -1.26 -4.72 7.18
N TYR A 44 -0.69 -5.35 6.16
CA TYR A 44 -0.33 -4.68 4.89
C TYR A 44 -1.55 -4.15 4.15
N ALA A 45 -2.66 -4.90 4.13
CA ALA A 45 -3.88 -4.47 3.47
C ALA A 45 -4.47 -3.26 4.19
N HIS A 46 -4.56 -3.33 5.53
CA HIS A 46 -5.05 -2.24 6.37
C HIS A 46 -4.19 -0.98 6.23
N ALA A 47 -2.88 -1.11 6.37
CA ALA A 47 -1.95 0.01 6.30
C ALA A 47 -1.95 0.69 4.92
N ILE A 48 -1.88 -0.09 3.83
CA ILE A 48 -1.87 0.45 2.47
C ILE A 48 -3.22 1.13 2.14
N ALA A 49 -4.35 0.50 2.49
CA ALA A 49 -5.67 1.07 2.25
C ALA A 49 -5.90 2.36 3.05
N GLY A 50 -5.46 2.39 4.31
CA GLY A 50 -5.51 3.58 5.18
C GLY A 50 -4.62 4.71 4.66
N PHE A 51 -3.36 4.40 4.35
CA PHE A 51 -2.41 5.37 3.80
C PHE A 51 -2.93 5.99 2.50
N LEU A 52 -3.40 5.18 1.54
CA LEU A 52 -3.92 5.70 0.28
C LEU A 52 -5.19 6.54 0.47
N ARG A 53 -6.06 6.16 1.42
CA ARG A 53 -7.26 6.93 1.76
C ARG A 53 -6.89 8.31 2.28
N GLU A 54 -5.96 8.38 3.22
CA GLU A 54 -5.50 9.65 3.77
C GLU A 54 -4.77 10.48 2.71
N LEU A 55 -3.87 9.85 1.94
CA LEU A 55 -3.12 10.50 0.86
C LEU A 55 -4.04 11.20 -0.16
N VAL A 56 -5.10 10.54 -0.62
CA VAL A 56 -6.05 11.19 -1.56
C VAL A 56 -6.93 12.25 -0.88
N SER A 57 -7.21 12.11 0.42
CA SER A 57 -7.99 13.08 1.19
C SER A 57 -7.25 14.39 1.47
N LEU A 58 -5.92 14.43 1.25
CA LEU A 58 -5.15 15.66 1.30
C LEU A 58 -5.53 16.66 0.21
N GLU A 59 -6.19 16.20 -0.86
CA GLU A 59 -6.57 16.99 -2.05
C GLU A 59 -5.40 17.78 -2.68
N ASP A 60 -4.16 17.37 -2.39
CA ASP A 60 -2.94 18.02 -2.87
C ASP A 60 -2.76 17.83 -4.39
N SER A 61 -2.51 18.94 -5.09
CA SER A 61 -2.39 18.93 -6.55
C SER A 61 -1.19 18.11 -7.05
N LYS A 62 -0.06 18.14 -6.34
CA LYS A 62 1.15 17.38 -6.71
C LYS A 62 0.90 15.89 -6.56
N VAL A 63 0.20 15.47 -5.50
CA VAL A 63 -0.20 14.07 -5.32
C VAL A 63 -1.09 13.62 -6.49
N ARG A 64 -2.10 14.41 -6.85
CA ARG A 64 -2.99 14.11 -7.99
C ARG A 64 -2.24 14.04 -9.32
N GLU A 65 -1.34 14.99 -9.59
CA GLU A 65 -0.52 14.99 -10.80
C GLU A 65 0.39 13.76 -10.87
N LEU A 66 1.02 13.36 -9.76
CA LEU A 66 1.82 12.14 -9.70
C LEU A 66 0.98 10.90 -9.98
N MET A 67 -0.18 10.78 -9.33
CA MET A 67 -1.11 9.67 -9.54
C MET A 67 -1.53 9.57 -11.02
N GLN A 68 -1.93 10.69 -11.63
CA GLN A 68 -2.30 10.75 -13.06
C GLN A 68 -1.13 10.38 -13.97
N ARG A 69 0.07 10.91 -13.72
CA ARG A 69 1.27 10.63 -14.52
C ARG A 69 1.61 9.15 -14.55
N TRP A 70 1.36 8.43 -13.45
CA TRP A 70 1.58 6.99 -13.35
C TRP A 70 0.32 6.14 -13.65
N GLY A 71 -0.80 6.77 -14.03
CA GLY A 71 -2.05 6.07 -14.36
C GLY A 71 -2.76 5.43 -13.15
N LEU A 72 -2.55 5.97 -11.95
CA LEU A 72 -3.10 5.45 -10.70
C LEU A 72 -4.27 6.29 -10.21
N TYR A 73 -5.29 5.62 -9.67
CA TYR A 73 -6.41 6.24 -8.98
C TYR A 73 -6.78 5.37 -7.78
N TYR A 74 -7.08 5.99 -6.66
CA TYR A 74 -7.54 5.30 -5.46
C TYR A 74 -8.89 5.86 -5.01
N ARG A 75 -9.81 4.95 -4.71
CA ARG A 75 -11.13 5.27 -4.16
C ARG A 75 -11.35 4.35 -2.96
N SER A 76 -11.54 4.94 -1.78
CA SER A 76 -11.91 4.18 -0.59
C SER A 76 -13.30 3.54 -0.77
N ARG A 77 -13.46 2.36 -0.17
CA ARG A 77 -14.73 1.63 -0.09
C ARG A 77 -15.14 1.48 1.37
N PRO A 78 -16.44 1.32 1.68
CA PRO A 78 -16.88 0.84 2.99
C PRO A 78 -16.21 -0.50 3.31
N VAL A 79 -15.96 -0.75 4.60
CA VAL A 79 -15.58 -2.08 5.09
C VAL A 79 -16.83 -2.94 5.10
N ASP A 80 -16.72 -4.21 4.69
CA ASP A 80 -17.84 -5.15 4.73
C ASP A 80 -18.14 -5.51 6.22
N ASP A 81 -19.42 -5.59 6.58
CA ASP A 81 -19.90 -5.95 7.93
C ASP A 81 -19.66 -7.44 8.27
#